data_AF-A0A932HTN8-F1
#
_entry.id   AF-A0A932HTN8-F1
#
_cell.length_a   1.000
_cell.length_b   1.000
_cell.length_c   1.000
_cell.angle_alpha   90.00
_cell.angle_beta   90.00
_cell.angle_gamma   90.00
#
_symmetry.space_group_name_H-M   'P 1'
#
loop_
_entity.id
_entity.type
_entity.pdbx_description
1 polymer ?
#
loop_
_entity_poly.entity_id
_entity_poly.type
_entity_poly.pdbx_seq_one_letter_code
_entity_poly.pdbx_strand_id
1 'polypeptide(L)'
;MLLRFPKDDASMRWTAHVKNKMVQYGLGEGRIRRVIKNGTRREEGVAPNTVAVMQRNDTPKRKEEIWVMVQESRNQENNKTIKQGNTKLEALRISLRRTKMTIISAWRYPGVSKPGKAIPIPDDVMEELDRMIAEGEAIKQKIKKE
;
A
#
# COMPACT_ATOMS: atom_id res chain seq x y z
N MET A 1 -6.29 -26.05 8.33
CA MET A 1 -6.57 -24.71 8.89
C MET A 1 -7.33 -23.93 7.83
N LEU A 2 -8.53 -23.41 8.10
CA LEU A 2 -9.26 -22.60 7.14
C LEU A 2 -8.60 -21.22 7.04
N LEU A 3 -8.03 -20.87 5.88
CA LEU A 3 -7.54 -19.51 5.60
C LEU A 3 -8.73 -18.56 5.52
N ARG A 4 -8.96 -17.79 6.59
CA ARG A 4 -9.96 -16.71 6.59
C ARG A 4 -9.32 -15.43 6.12
N PHE A 5 -9.80 -14.90 5.00
CA PHE A 5 -9.34 -13.61 4.51
C PHE A 5 -9.97 -12.45 5.28
N PRO A 6 -9.23 -11.35 5.47
CA PRO A 6 -9.76 -10.14 6.09
C PRO A 6 -10.84 -9.51 5.21
N LYS A 7 -11.84 -8.95 5.87
CA LYS A 7 -12.88 -8.11 5.25
C LYS A 7 -12.48 -6.65 5.36
N ASP A 8 -12.98 -5.85 4.42
CA ASP A 8 -12.79 -4.41 4.46
C ASP A 8 -13.51 -3.80 5.67
N ASP A 9 -12.91 -2.77 6.25
CA ASP A 9 -13.48 -1.99 7.35
C ASP A 9 -13.40 -0.48 7.05
N ALA A 10 -13.85 0.34 8.00
CA ALA A 10 -13.86 1.80 7.85
C ALA A 10 -12.45 2.40 7.70
N SER A 11 -11.43 1.74 8.23
CA SER A 11 -10.03 2.20 8.24
C SER A 11 -9.15 1.54 7.18
N MET A 12 -9.45 0.30 6.78
CA MET A 12 -8.59 -0.51 5.93
C MET A 12 -9.37 -1.23 4.82
N ARG A 13 -8.79 -1.21 3.62
CA ARG A 13 -9.25 -1.99 2.45
C ARG A 13 -8.19 -3.02 2.07
N TRP A 14 -8.61 -4.26 1.85
CA TRP A 14 -7.74 -5.39 1.52
C TRP A 14 -7.94 -5.80 0.07
N THR A 15 -6.95 -5.49 -0.77
CA THR A 15 -6.97 -5.89 -2.19
C THR A 15 -6.86 -7.40 -2.36
N ALA A 16 -7.26 -7.92 -3.53
CA ALA A 16 -7.02 -9.32 -3.89
C ALA A 16 -5.52 -9.66 -3.90
N HIS A 17 -4.68 -8.71 -4.30
CA HIS A 17 -3.23 -8.91 -4.37
C HIS A 17 -2.63 -9.20 -3.00
N VAL A 18 -2.93 -8.40 -1.96
CA VAL A 18 -2.43 -8.70 -0.60
C VAL A 18 -2.97 -10.03 -0.07
N LYS A 19 -4.22 -10.39 -0.37
CA LYS A 19 -4.80 -11.68 0.04
C LYS A 19 -4.02 -12.85 -0.57
N ASN A 20 -3.66 -12.78 -1.84
CA ASN A 20 -2.82 -13.80 -2.48
C ASN A 20 -1.43 -13.88 -1.84
N LYS A 21 -0.84 -12.72 -1.53
CA LYS A 21 0.45 -12.64 -0.85
C LYS A 21 0.43 -13.15 0.59
N MET A 22 -0.71 -13.00 1.28
CA MET A 22 -0.92 -13.59 2.61
C MET A 22 -0.82 -15.11 2.57
N VAL A 23 -1.39 -15.74 1.54
CA VAL A 23 -1.25 -17.20 1.32
C VAL A 23 0.20 -17.54 0.99
N GLN A 24 0.80 -16.83 0.02
CA GLN A 24 2.15 -17.09 -0.46
C GLN A 24 3.21 -17.08 0.66
N TYR A 25 3.12 -16.10 1.57
CA TYR A 25 4.13 -15.89 2.63
C TYR A 25 3.66 -16.31 4.02
N GLY A 26 2.50 -16.95 4.14
CA GLY A 26 1.92 -17.32 5.43
C GLY A 26 1.80 -16.12 6.37
N LEU A 27 1.23 -15.01 5.89
CA LEU A 27 1.04 -13.78 6.65
C LEU A 27 -0.42 -13.67 7.11
N GLY A 28 -0.62 -13.57 8.42
CA GLY A 28 -1.94 -13.33 9.00
C GLY A 28 -2.32 -11.85 9.02
N GLU A 29 -3.62 -11.57 9.06
CA GLU A 29 -4.18 -10.21 9.14
C GLU A 29 -3.56 -9.40 10.29
N GLY A 30 -3.51 -9.98 11.49
CA GLY A 30 -2.92 -9.32 12.67
C GLY A 30 -1.44 -8.98 12.51
N ARG A 31 -0.69 -9.75 11.70
CA ARG A 31 0.71 -9.42 11.39
C ARG A 31 0.78 -8.18 10.50
N ILE A 32 -0.01 -8.14 9.43
CA ILE A 32 -0.06 -7.00 8.51
C ILE A 32 -0.51 -5.72 9.23
N ARG A 33 -1.57 -5.80 10.04
CA ARG A 33 -2.03 -4.66 10.86
C ARG A 33 -0.94 -4.16 11.82
N ARG A 34 -0.15 -5.07 12.41
CA ARG A 34 0.98 -4.70 13.28
C ARG A 34 2.10 -3.98 12.52
N VAL A 35 2.45 -4.45 11.32
CA VAL A 35 3.47 -3.81 10.48
C VAL A 35 3.04 -2.40 10.11
N ILE A 36 1.77 -2.23 9.71
CA ILE A 36 1.22 -0.91 9.38
C ILE A 36 1.26 0.05 10.58
N LYS A 37 0.89 -0.42 11.77
CA LYS A 37 0.78 0.42 12.97
C LYS A 37 2.14 0.75 13.59
N ASN A 38 3.03 -0.24 13.67
CA ASN A 38 4.27 -0.20 14.45
C ASN A 38 5.50 -0.56 13.59
N GLY A 39 5.45 -0.22 12.30
CA GLY A 39 6.55 -0.44 11.37
C GLY A 39 7.79 0.32 11.81
N THR A 40 8.94 -0.33 11.76
CA THR A 40 10.23 0.26 12.12
C THR A 40 10.73 1.22 11.04
N ARG A 41 10.37 0.97 9.78
CA ARG A 41 10.78 1.81 8.65
C ARG A 41 9.61 2.04 7.71
N ARG A 42 9.59 3.22 7.09
CA ARG A 42 8.57 3.68 6.15
C ARG A 42 9.27 4.36 4.98
N GLU A 43 9.08 3.82 3.78
CA GLU A 43 9.74 4.24 2.55
C GLU A 43 8.71 4.52 1.45
N GLU A 44 9.10 5.26 0.42
CA GLU A 44 8.30 5.37 -0.79
C GLU A 44 8.13 3.99 -1.41
N GLY A 45 6.90 3.64 -1.78
CA GLY A 45 6.62 2.36 -2.41
C GLY A 45 7.03 2.36 -3.88
N VAL A 46 7.24 1.17 -4.42
CA VAL A 46 7.63 0.98 -5.83
C VAL A 46 6.55 1.53 -6.79
N ALA A 47 5.28 1.47 -6.39
CA ALA A 47 4.19 2.06 -7.15
C ALA A 47 3.98 3.54 -6.74
N PRO A 48 3.67 4.44 -7.69
CA PRO A 48 3.40 5.85 -7.39
C PRO A 48 2.33 6.04 -6.32
N ASN A 49 2.52 7.01 -5.43
CA ASN A 49 1.60 7.33 -4.32
C ASN A 49 1.38 6.17 -3.33
N THR A 50 2.29 5.21 -3.28
CA THR A 50 2.27 4.14 -2.29
C THR A 50 3.42 4.30 -1.30
N VAL A 51 3.25 3.68 -0.15
CA VAL A 51 4.22 3.70 0.94
C VAL A 51 4.49 2.27 1.35
N ALA A 52 5.76 1.91 1.42
CA ALA A 52 6.21 0.62 1.92
C ALA A 52 6.55 0.73 3.41
N VAL A 53 5.87 -0.04 4.24
CA VAL A 53 6.11 -0.10 5.70
C VAL A 53 6.77 -1.43 6.02
N MET A 54 7.88 -1.40 6.76
CA MET A 54 8.67 -2.57 7.13
C MET A 54 8.70 -2.77 8.64
N GLN A 55 8.62 -4.03 9.08
CA GLN A 55 8.91 -4.43 10.44
C GLN A 55 9.82 -5.67 10.48
N ARG A 56 10.78 -5.68 11.40
CA ARG A 56 11.63 -6.87 11.66
C ARG A 56 10.80 -8.00 12.25
N ASN A 57 11.03 -9.23 11.79
CA ASN A 57 10.42 -10.45 12.30
C ASN A 57 11.47 -11.54 12.58
N ASP A 58 12.62 -11.11 13.11
CA ASP A 58 13.75 -11.98 13.42
C ASP A 58 13.37 -13.09 14.40
N THR A 59 13.99 -14.25 14.21
CA THR A 59 14.07 -15.32 15.22
C THR A 59 15.55 -15.69 15.41
N PRO A 60 15.91 -16.47 16.44
CA PRO A 60 17.30 -16.92 16.61
C PRO A 60 17.88 -17.62 15.38
N LYS A 61 17.03 -18.30 14.59
CA LYS A 61 17.45 -19.08 13.41
C LYS A 61 17.40 -18.31 12.09
N ARG A 62 16.63 -17.21 12.00
CA ARG A 62 16.44 -16.47 10.74
C ARG A 62 16.29 -14.99 10.99
N LYS A 63 16.94 -14.19 10.15
CA LYS A 63 16.71 -12.75 10.07
C LYS A 63 15.73 -12.51 8.94
N GLU A 64 14.64 -11.81 9.22
CA GLU A 64 13.61 -11.54 8.21
C GLU A 64 12.91 -10.22 8.46
N GLU A 65 12.46 -9.61 7.38
CA GLU A 65 11.65 -8.41 7.39
C GLU A 65 10.29 -8.72 6.79
N ILE A 66 9.26 -8.08 7.33
CA ILE A 66 7.92 -8.11 6.76
C ILE A 66 7.64 -6.72 6.23
N TRP A 67 7.34 -6.69 4.95
CA TRP A 67 7.01 -5.49 4.21
C TRP A 67 5.53 -5.48 3.88
N VAL A 68 4.92 -4.31 3.97
CA VAL A 68 3.54 -4.07 3.58
C VAL A 68 3.48 -2.78 2.77
N MET A 69 3.00 -2.87 1.54
CA MET A 69 2.76 -1.73 0.68
C MET A 69 1.32 -1.26 0.84
N VAL A 70 1.16 0.02 1.18
CA VAL A 70 -0.13 0.66 1.41
C VAL A 70 -0.25 1.93 0.59
N GLN A 71 -1.48 2.34 0.32
CA GLN A 71 -1.81 3.64 -0.22
C GLN A 71 -2.71 4.37 0.77
N GLU A 72 -2.30 5.57 1.15
CA GLU A 72 -3.09 6.45 2.01
C GLU A 72 -4.10 7.20 1.15
N SER A 73 -5.40 7.06 1.43
CA SER A 73 -6.42 7.89 0.79
C SER A 73 -6.40 9.32 1.37
N ARG A 74 -5.31 10.05 1.16
CA ARG A 74 -5.37 11.51 1.31
C ARG A 74 -6.17 12.01 0.12
N ASN A 75 -7.45 12.28 0.33
CA ASN A 75 -8.28 12.98 -0.65
C ASN A 75 -7.59 14.32 -0.96
N GLN A 76 -6.84 14.37 -2.05
CA GLN A 76 -6.18 15.56 -2.58
C GLN A 76 -7.22 16.67 -2.88
N GLU A 77 -8.49 16.29 -3.11
CA GLU A 77 -9.60 17.23 -3.31
C GLU A 77 -9.97 18.04 -2.06
N ASN A 78 -9.68 17.55 -0.85
CA ASN A 78 -10.05 18.27 0.38
C ASN A 78 -9.18 19.51 0.66
N ASN A 79 -8.04 19.68 -0.04
CA ASN A 79 -7.17 20.86 0.13
C ASN A 79 -7.57 22.06 -0.74
N LYS A 80 -8.44 21.90 -1.76
CA LYS A 80 -8.86 23.01 -2.63
C LYS A 80 -9.97 23.87 -2.03
N THR A 81 -10.68 23.38 -1.00
CA THR A 81 -11.80 24.10 -0.35
C THR A 81 -11.45 24.70 1.01
N ILE A 82 -10.16 24.85 1.35
CA ILE A 82 -9.73 25.74 2.44
C ILE A 82 -9.77 27.18 1.91
N LYS A 83 -10.93 27.63 1.47
CA LYS A 83 -11.21 29.04 1.22
C LYS A 83 -12.25 29.47 2.25
N GLN A 84 -11.73 30.09 3.31
CA GLN A 84 -12.42 30.99 4.24
C GLN A 84 -13.68 30.42 4.91
N GLY A 85 -13.49 29.78 6.06
CA GLY A 85 -14.59 29.30 6.89
C GLY A 85 -14.07 28.70 8.20
N ASN A 86 -13.61 29.57 9.10
CA ASN A 86 -12.94 29.19 10.35
C ASN A 86 -13.94 28.55 11.31
N THR A 87 -14.13 27.24 11.27
CA THR A 87 -14.81 26.54 12.36
C THR A 87 -13.93 25.41 12.87
N LYS A 88 -13.57 25.52 14.15
CA LYS A 88 -12.90 24.49 14.94
C LYS A 88 -13.56 23.10 14.76
N LEU A 89 -14.87 23.07 14.50
CA LEU A 89 -15.62 21.87 14.15
C LEU A 89 -15.21 21.23 12.81
N GLU A 90 -14.91 22.00 11.77
CA GLU A 90 -14.44 21.45 10.49
C GLU A 90 -13.02 20.90 10.61
N ALA A 91 -12.15 21.59 11.35
CA ALA A 91 -10.82 21.07 11.68
C ALA A 91 -10.90 19.75 12.49
N LEU A 92 -11.83 19.68 13.45
CA LEU A 92 -12.14 18.44 14.20
C LEU A 92 -12.74 17.35 13.30
N ARG A 93 -13.66 17.69 12.39
CA ARG A 93 -14.22 16.72 11.44
C ARG A 93 -13.17 16.18 10.50
N ILE A 94 -12.26 17.02 10.01
CA ILE A 94 -11.15 16.62 9.15
C ILE A 94 -10.18 15.72 9.92
N SER A 95 -9.87 16.02 11.19
CA SER A 95 -9.03 15.14 12.01
C SER A 95 -9.70 13.81 12.40
N LEU A 96 -11.03 13.80 12.53
CA LEU A 96 -11.83 12.61 12.81
C LEU A 96 -12.13 11.76 11.57
N ARG A 97 -12.01 12.33 10.35
CA ARG A 97 -12.09 11.57 9.09
C ARG A 97 -10.90 10.62 9.03
N ARG A 98 -11.14 9.36 9.37
CA ARG A 98 -10.16 8.30 9.24
C ARG A 98 -9.72 8.19 7.78
N THR A 99 -8.43 8.43 7.54
CA THR A 99 -7.81 8.13 6.25
C THR A 99 -7.97 6.63 6.02
N LYS A 100 -8.63 6.24 4.93
CA LYS A 100 -8.77 4.84 4.55
C LYS A 100 -7.45 4.37 3.96
N MET A 101 -6.87 3.34 4.57
CA MET A 101 -5.63 2.73 4.11
C MET A 101 -5.95 1.59 3.14
N THR A 102 -5.51 1.69 1.89
CA THR A 102 -5.63 0.57 0.95
C THR A 102 -4.37 -0.27 1.01
N ILE A 103 -4.51 -1.54 1.39
CA ILE A 103 -3.41 -2.49 1.52
C ILE A 103 -3.24 -3.21 0.18
N ILE A 104 -2.13 -2.95 -0.48
CA ILE A 104 -1.86 -3.39 -1.85
C ILE A 104 -1.12 -4.71 -1.83
N SER A 105 0.00 -4.80 -1.13
CA SER A 105 0.85 -6.00 -1.12
C SER A 105 1.52 -6.21 0.23
N ALA A 106 1.99 -7.43 0.46
CA ALA A 106 2.81 -7.77 1.62
C ALA A 106 3.79 -8.88 1.26
N TRP A 107 5.00 -8.88 1.82
CA TRP A 107 5.98 -9.93 1.56
C TRP A 107 6.95 -10.11 2.71
N ARG A 108 7.57 -11.29 2.76
CA ARG A 108 8.73 -11.58 3.62
C ARG A 108 9.99 -11.38 2.82
N TYR A 109 10.96 -10.68 3.40
CA TYR A 109 12.28 -10.53 2.83
C TYR A 109 13.32 -11.23 3.74
N PRO A 110 14.12 -12.17 3.21
CA PRO A 110 15.17 -12.81 3.99
C PRO A 110 16.34 -11.84 4.22
N GLY A 111 16.72 -11.65 5.48
CA GLY A 111 17.84 -10.80 5.88
C GLY A 111 17.46 -9.36 6.23
N VAL A 112 18.34 -8.42 5.89
CA VAL A 112 18.19 -6.98 6.14
C VAL A 112 18.23 -6.28 4.78
N SER A 113 17.27 -5.42 4.49
CA SER A 113 17.27 -4.64 3.24
C SER A 113 18.00 -3.31 3.40
N LYS A 114 18.73 -2.93 2.33
CA LYS A 114 19.49 -1.68 2.28
C LYS A 114 18.52 -0.49 2.19
N PRO A 115 18.53 0.46 3.13
CA PRO A 115 17.63 1.61 3.10
C PRO A 115 17.91 2.50 1.89
N GLY A 116 16.85 3.03 1.27
CA GLY A 116 16.93 4.15 0.33
C GLY A 116 17.57 3.88 -1.03
N LYS A 117 17.75 2.62 -1.44
CA LYS A 117 18.28 2.29 -2.76
C LYS A 117 17.12 1.98 -3.72
N ALA A 118 16.84 2.88 -4.66
CA ALA A 118 16.07 2.54 -5.83
C ALA A 118 16.77 1.35 -6.52
N ILE A 119 16.05 0.24 -6.68
CA ILE A 119 16.57 -0.90 -7.45
C ILE A 119 16.53 -0.42 -8.90
N PRO A 120 17.67 -0.37 -9.62
CA PRO A 120 17.64 -0.05 -11.03
C PRO A 120 16.81 -1.13 -11.73
N ILE A 121 15.66 -0.73 -12.26
CA ILE A 121 14.84 -1.58 -13.12
C ILE A 121 15.48 -1.49 -14.51
N PRO A 122 15.85 -2.62 -15.14
CA PRO A 122 16.36 -2.63 -16.51
C PRO A 122 15.41 -1.92 -17.49
N ASP A 123 15.97 -1.21 -18.47
CA ASP A 123 15.22 -0.34 -19.39
C ASP A 123 14.20 -1.13 -20.23
N ASP A 124 14.53 -2.37 -20.61
CA ASP A 124 13.64 -3.29 -21.32
C ASP A 124 12.36 -3.62 -20.54
N VAL A 125 12.49 -3.81 -19.22
CA VAL A 125 11.35 -4.05 -18.34
C VAL A 125 10.48 -2.79 -18.22
N MET A 126 11.09 -1.61 -18.19
CA MET A 126 10.35 -0.34 -18.18
C MET A 126 9.55 -0.14 -19.47
N GLU A 127 10.17 -0.39 -20.63
CA GLU A 127 9.47 -0.30 -21.92
C GLU A 127 8.31 -1.30 -22.06
N GLU A 128 8.47 -2.52 -21.52
CA GLU A 128 7.39 -3.50 -21.50
C GLU A 128 6.22 -3.01 -20.64
N LEU A 129 6.49 -2.51 -19.43
CA LEU A 129 5.46 -1.99 -18.53
C LEU A 129 4.73 -0.78 -19.14
N ASP A 130 5.45 0.14 -19.78
CA ASP A 130 4.86 1.30 -20.43
C ASP A 130 3.96 0.90 -21.61
N ARG A 131 4.37 -0.10 -22.40
CA ARG A 131 3.52 -0.68 -23.46
C ARG A 131 2.24 -1.28 -22.89
N MET A 132 2.33 -2.09 -21.83
CA MET A 132 1.16 -2.69 -21.18
C MET A 132 0.19 -1.64 -20.61
N ILE A 133 0.72 -0.54 -20.03
CA ILE A 133 -0.08 0.57 -19.52
C ILE A 133 -0.82 1.27 -20.67
N ALA A 134 -0.11 1.59 -21.75
CA ALA A 134 -0.67 2.26 -22.93
C ALA A 134 -1.80 1.44 -23.58
N GLU A 135 -1.60 0.13 -23.72
CA GLU A 135 -2.63 -0.79 -24.23
C GLU A 135 -3.88 -0.79 -23.33
N GLY A 136 -3.69 -0.84 -22.01
CA GLY A 136 -4.78 -0.78 -21.04
C GLY A 136 -5.56 0.53 -21.08
N GLU A 137 -4.91 1.67 -21.30
CA GLU A 137 -5.56 2.97 -21.45
C GLU A 137 -6.35 3.08 -22.76
N ALA A 138 -5.82 2.55 -23.86
CA ALA A 138 -6.52 2.49 -25.14
C ALA A 138 -7.82 1.69 -25.03
N ILE A 139 -7.80 0.56 -24.31
CA ILE A 139 -8.99 -0.27 -24.05
C ILE A 139 -10.03 0.53 -23.24
N LYS A 140 -9.62 1.22 -22.18
CA LYS A 140 -10.53 2.05 -21.37
C LYS A 140 -11.18 3.18 -22.18
N GLN A 141 -10.43 3.80 -23.09
CA GLN A 141 -10.96 4.85 -23.95
C GLN A 141 -11.96 4.32 -24.98
N LYS A 142 -11.76 3.10 -25.48
CA LYS A 142 -12.68 2.44 -26.41
C LYS A 142 -14.01 2.09 -25.74
N ILE A 143 -13.96 1.54 -24.52
CA ILE A 143 -15.15 1.21 -23.71
C ILE A 143 -15.96 2.47 -23.33
N LYS A 144 -15.32 3.62 -23.19
CA LYS A 144 -16.00 4.88 -22.83
C LYS A 144 -16.68 5.59 -24.02
N LYS A 145 -16.39 5.15 -25.25
CA LYS A 145 -16.95 5.72 -26.50
C LYS A 145 -18.12 4.92 -27.07
N GLU A 146 -18.36 3.72 -26.56
CA GLU A 146 -19.56 2.90 -26.81
C GLU A 146 -20.62 3.16 -25.73
#